data_AF-A0A9D1ZV47-F1
#
_entry.id   AF-A0A9D1ZV47-F1
#
_cell.length_a   1.000
_cell.length_b   1.000
_cell.length_c   1.000
_cell.angle_alpha   90.00
_cell.angle_beta   90.00
_cell.angle_gamma   90.00
#
_symmetry.space_group_name_H-M   'P 1'
#
loop_
_entity.id
_entity.type
_entity.pdbx_description
1 polymer ?
#
loop_
_entity_poly.entity_id
_entity_poly.type
_entity_poly.pdbx_seq_one_letter_code
_entity_poly.pdbx_strand_id
1 'polypeptide(L)'
;MKLKDAVALMKEQGLIDESEVYAYGQKASVLGGAVGAAANGVLICEKDDVLRVFDAKIDNSWASNILTAKKEELSAVKVKNVFFGLQKKLCFSYGGRNYVFLVPYGHKSMVAYFKGLVQ
;
A
#
# COMPACT_ATOMS: atom_id res chain seq x y z
N MET A 1 -6.42 -17.96 3.38
CA MET A 1 -7.28 -17.03 4.15
C MET A 1 -7.77 -15.97 3.19
N LYS A 2 -9.07 -15.66 3.13
CA LYS A 2 -9.58 -14.71 2.13
C LYS A 2 -9.30 -13.27 2.57
N LEU A 3 -9.27 -12.33 1.61
CA LEU A 3 -8.98 -10.90 1.80
C LEU A 3 -9.74 -10.29 3.00
N LYS A 4 -11.05 -10.58 3.10
CA LYS A 4 -11.93 -10.05 4.15
C LYS A 4 -11.57 -10.59 5.54
N ASP A 5 -11.22 -11.86 5.64
CA ASP A 5 -10.87 -12.52 6.91
C ASP A 5 -9.55 -11.98 7.45
N ALA A 6 -8.64 -11.58 6.56
CA ALA A 6 -7.37 -11.00 6.96
C ALA A 6 -7.47 -9.54 7.40
N VAL A 7 -8.35 -8.75 6.79
CA VAL A 7 -8.67 -7.41 7.32
C VAL A 7 -9.27 -7.55 8.71
N ALA A 8 -10.18 -8.50 8.92
CA ALA A 8 -10.75 -8.78 10.22
C ALA A 8 -9.68 -9.17 11.25
N LEU A 9 -8.77 -10.09 10.90
CA LEU A 9 -7.65 -10.48 11.76
C LEU A 9 -6.66 -9.34 12.03
N MET A 10 -6.37 -8.49 11.05
CA MET A 10 -5.48 -7.34 11.24
C MET A 10 -6.14 -6.24 12.08
N LYS A 11 -7.47 -6.09 11.99
CA LYS A 11 -8.24 -5.24 12.92
C LYS A 11 -8.21 -5.81 14.33
N GLU A 12 -8.41 -7.13 14.47
CA GLU A 12 -8.36 -7.84 15.77
C GLU A 12 -6.96 -7.78 16.41
N GLN A 13 -5.89 -7.84 15.61
CA GLN A 13 -4.51 -7.65 16.04
C GLN A 13 -4.13 -6.17 16.25
N GLY A 14 -5.06 -5.23 16.03
CA GLY A 14 -4.82 -3.79 16.19
C GLY A 14 -3.83 -3.19 15.19
N LEU A 15 -3.54 -3.88 14.08
CA LEU A 15 -2.62 -3.45 13.02
C LEU A 15 -3.29 -2.53 11.99
N ILE A 16 -4.61 -2.61 11.87
CA ILE A 16 -5.45 -1.75 11.05
C ILE A 16 -6.51 -1.16 11.96
N ASP A 17 -6.59 0.16 12.03
CA ASP A 17 -7.58 0.84 12.85
C ASP A 17 -8.93 0.98 12.13
N GLU A 18 -9.97 1.36 12.88
CA GLU A 18 -11.27 1.78 12.33
C GLU A 18 -11.18 3.06 11.48
N SER A 19 -10.02 3.72 11.44
CA SER A 19 -9.72 4.89 10.60
C SER A 19 -9.75 4.59 9.08
N GLU A 20 -9.80 3.31 8.70
CA GLU A 20 -9.92 2.83 7.32
C GLU A 20 -8.85 3.36 6.35
N VAL A 21 -7.70 3.86 6.83
CA VAL A 21 -6.59 4.26 5.96
C VAL A 21 -5.80 3.02 5.54
N TYR A 22 -6.43 2.24 4.66
CA TYR A 22 -5.79 1.11 3.99
C TYR A 22 -6.08 1.13 2.50
N ALA A 23 -5.13 0.61 1.72
CA ALA A 23 -5.28 0.44 0.30
C ALA A 23 -4.76 -0.91 -0.17
N TYR A 24 -5.54 -1.54 -1.04
CA TYR A 24 -5.02 -2.61 -1.85
C TYR A 24 -4.33 -2.00 -3.05
N GLY A 25 -3.15 -2.51 -3.35
CA GLY A 25 -2.39 -2.05 -4.49
C GLY A 25 -1.58 -3.16 -5.10
N GLN A 26 -0.74 -2.76 -6.03
CA GLN A 26 0.25 -3.62 -6.65
C GLN A 26 1.60 -2.93 -6.57
N LYS A 27 2.67 -3.69 -6.30
CA LYS A 27 4.02 -3.22 -6.55
C LYS A 27 4.13 -2.92 -8.04
N ALA A 28 4.72 -1.78 -8.40
CA ALA A 28 5.00 -1.49 -9.80
C ALA A 28 6.09 -2.46 -10.31
N SER A 29 5.64 -3.57 -10.91
CA SER A 29 6.50 -4.57 -11.54
C SER A 29 7.16 -4.00 -12.81
N VAL A 30 8.44 -4.34 -13.01
CA VAL A 30 9.18 -4.10 -14.26
C VAL A 30 8.62 -4.97 -15.40
N LEU A 31 8.06 -6.13 -15.07
CA LEU A 31 7.40 -7.04 -16.00
C LEU A 31 5.95 -6.59 -16.21
N GLY A 32 5.69 -5.92 -17.32
CA GLY A 32 4.34 -5.54 -17.74
C GLY A 32 3.47 -6.76 -18.04
N GLY A 33 2.16 -6.64 -17.78
CA GLY A 33 1.14 -7.65 -18.12
C GLY A 33 0.38 -8.22 -16.91
N ALA A 34 -0.74 -8.90 -17.19
CA ALA A 34 -1.65 -9.46 -16.18
C ALA A 34 -0.97 -10.50 -15.25
N VAL A 35 0.08 -11.18 -15.72
CA VAL A 35 0.83 -12.19 -14.96
C VAL A 35 1.72 -11.56 -13.88
N GLY A 36 2.31 -10.38 -14.14
CA GLY A 36 3.05 -9.62 -13.14
C GLY A 36 2.15 -8.99 -12.07
N ALA A 37 0.90 -8.68 -12.42
CA ALA A 37 -0.07 -8.08 -11.50
C ALA A 37 -0.55 -9.04 -10.40
N ALA A 38 -0.68 -10.34 -10.70
CA ALA A 38 -1.20 -11.34 -9.77
C ALA A 38 -0.22 -11.69 -8.64
N ALA A 39 1.10 -11.57 -8.87
CA ALA A 39 2.14 -11.93 -7.90
C ALA A 39 2.65 -10.74 -7.05
N ASN A 40 2.12 -9.53 -7.27
CA ASN A 40 2.65 -8.29 -6.69
C ASN A 40 1.62 -7.52 -5.85
N GLY A 41 0.55 -8.16 -5.40
CA GLY A 41 -0.45 -7.53 -4.56
C GLY A 41 0.16 -7.07 -3.24
N VAL A 42 -0.25 -5.88 -2.77
CA VAL A 42 0.14 -5.36 -1.46
C VAL A 42 -1.06 -4.80 -0.74
N LEU A 43 -1.01 -4.88 0.59
CA LEU A 43 -1.88 -4.15 1.49
C LEU A 43 -1.05 -3.09 2.19
N ILE A 44 -1.41 -1.83 1.97
CA ILE A 44 -0.79 -0.67 2.59
C ILE A 44 -1.73 -0.22 3.70
N CYS A 45 -1.22 -0.06 4.91
CA CYS A 45 -1.98 0.37 6.08
C CYS A 45 -1.22 1.48 6.79
N GLU A 46 -1.94 2.42 7.35
CA GLU A 46 -1.38 3.42 8.25
C GLU A 46 -2.08 3.34 9.60
N LYS A 47 -1.29 3.43 10.68
CA LYS A 47 -1.77 3.58 12.04
C LYS A 47 -0.69 4.24 12.90
N ASP A 48 -1.09 5.24 13.69
CA ASP A 48 -0.23 5.99 14.63
C ASP A 48 0.98 6.63 13.92
N ASP A 49 0.78 7.18 12.71
CA ASP A 49 1.83 7.72 11.83
C ASP A 49 2.89 6.67 11.42
N VAL A 50 2.56 5.38 11.56
CA VAL A 50 3.40 4.26 11.11
C VAL A 50 2.76 3.59 9.90
N LEU A 51 3.44 3.71 8.76
CA LEU A 51 3.10 3.04 7.52
C LEU A 51 3.58 1.59 7.57
N ARG A 52 2.67 0.66 7.29
CA ARG A 52 2.95 -0.78 7.16
C ARG A 52 2.54 -1.27 5.78
N VAL A 53 3.38 -2.12 5.17
CA VAL A 53 3.06 -2.76 3.89
C VAL A 53 3.23 -4.26 4.01
N PHE A 54 2.22 -4.99 3.57
CA PHE A 54 2.17 -6.44 3.59
C PHE A 54 2.04 -6.98 2.18
N ASP A 55 2.76 -8.08 1.89
CA ASP A 55 2.62 -8.79 0.63
C ASP A 55 1.38 -9.69 0.61
N ALA A 56 0.63 -9.61 -0.50
CA ALA A 56 -0.44 -10.54 -0.83
C ALA A 56 0.11 -11.68 -1.69
N LYS A 57 -0.25 -12.92 -1.36
CA LYS A 57 -0.02 -14.08 -2.22
C LYS A 57 -1.12 -14.19 -3.28
N ILE A 58 -0.84 -14.96 -4.33
CA ILE A 58 -1.77 -15.25 -5.44
C ILE A 58 -3.08 -15.91 -4.96
N ASP A 59 -3.03 -16.66 -3.85
CA ASP A 59 -4.20 -17.26 -3.21
C ASP A 59 -4.96 -16.30 -2.27
N ASN A 60 -4.64 -14.99 -2.33
CA ASN A 60 -5.13 -13.93 -1.45
C ASN A 60 -4.80 -14.11 0.05
N SER A 61 -3.89 -15.04 0.40
CA SER A 61 -3.32 -15.10 1.74
C SER A 61 -2.22 -14.06 1.92
N TRP A 62 -2.03 -13.60 3.14
CA TRP A 62 -1.08 -12.52 3.44
C TRP A 62 0.21 -13.12 3.96
N ALA A 63 1.31 -12.79 3.31
CA ALA A 63 2.57 -13.49 3.52
C ALA A 63 3.39 -12.87 4.66
N SER A 64 3.81 -11.62 4.49
CA SER A 64 4.83 -11.00 5.33
C SER A 64 4.72 -9.48 5.31
N ASN A 65 5.03 -8.86 6.45
CA ASN A 65 5.28 -7.43 6.53
C ASN A 65 6.62 -7.15 5.83
N ILE A 66 6.58 -6.33 4.77
CA ILE A 66 7.74 -5.98 3.96
C ILE A 66 8.23 -4.55 4.20
N LEU A 67 7.46 -3.75 4.94
CA LEU A 67 7.82 -2.38 5.29
C LEU A 67 7.08 -1.98 6.57
N THR A 68 7.83 -1.47 7.54
CA THR A 68 7.30 -0.70 8.66
C THR A 68 8.14 0.55 8.78
N ALA A 69 7.54 1.71 8.55
CA ALA A 69 8.24 2.99 8.52
C ALA A 69 7.42 4.05 9.22
N LYS A 70 8.07 4.87 10.06
CA LYS A 70 7.43 6.08 10.57
C LYS A 70 7.31 7.09 9.45
N LYS A 71 6.25 7.86 9.46
CA LYS A 71 5.98 8.94 8.51
C LYS A 71 7.18 9.87 8.28
N GLU A 72 7.88 10.25 9.34
CA GLU A 72 9.04 11.14 9.33
C GLU A 72 10.26 10.55 8.59
N GLU A 73 10.34 9.23 8.49
CA GLU A 73 11.44 8.52 7.81
C GLU A 73 11.19 8.39 6.31
N LEU A 74 9.98 8.73 5.83
CA LEU A 74 9.64 8.71 4.42
C LEU A 74 10.12 9.99 3.75
N SER A 75 10.79 9.84 2.61
CA SER A 75 11.29 10.97 1.81
C SER A 75 10.91 10.83 0.35
N ALA A 76 11.09 11.91 -0.42
CA ALA A 76 10.79 11.95 -1.86
C ALA A 76 9.39 11.45 -2.24
N VAL A 77 8.41 11.72 -1.36
CA VAL A 77 7.02 11.25 -1.54
C VAL A 77 6.39 11.92 -2.76
N LYS A 78 5.79 11.12 -3.64
CA LYS A 78 5.09 11.59 -4.85
C LYS A 78 3.80 10.80 -5.05
N VAL A 79 2.72 11.53 -5.33
CA VAL A 79 1.43 10.95 -5.72
C VAL A 79 1.13 11.36 -7.16
N LYS A 80 1.06 10.39 -8.08
CA LYS A 80 0.79 10.64 -9.51
C LYS A 80 -0.51 9.98 -9.96
N ASN A 81 -1.24 10.64 -10.85
CA ASN A 81 -2.33 10.00 -11.58
C ASN A 81 -1.76 9.10 -12.68
N VAL A 82 -2.27 7.89 -12.80
CA VAL A 82 -1.93 6.96 -13.88
C VAL A 82 -3.20 6.29 -14.40
N PHE A 83 -3.11 5.68 -15.59
CA PHE A 83 -4.25 4.99 -16.22
C PHE A 83 -5.51 5.88 -16.30
N PHE A 84 -5.37 7.06 -16.90
CA PHE A 84 -6.44 8.06 -17.04
C PHE A 84 -7.11 8.47 -15.71
N GLY A 85 -6.38 8.37 -14.59
CA GLY A 85 -6.87 8.74 -13.26
C GLY A 85 -7.61 7.62 -12.51
N LEU A 86 -7.80 6.46 -13.14
CA LEU A 86 -8.40 5.27 -12.51
C LEU A 86 -7.49 4.65 -11.43
N GLN A 87 -6.20 5.00 -11.46
CA GLN A 87 -5.22 4.58 -10.47
C GLN A 87 -4.34 5.75 -10.01
N LYS A 88 -3.83 5.63 -8.78
CA LYS A 88 -2.79 6.51 -8.25
C LYS A 88 -1.50 5.71 -8.10
N LYS A 89 -0.40 6.31 -8.53
CA LYS A 89 0.95 5.82 -8.29
C LYS A 89 1.52 6.55 -7.09
N LEU A 90 1.73 5.80 -6.01
CA LEU A 90 2.36 6.25 -4.76
C LEU A 90 3.84 5.89 -4.83
N CYS A 91 4.72 6.89 -4.79
CA CYS A 91 6.17 6.70 -4.74
C CYS A 91 6.73 7.32 -3.46
N PHE A 92 7.69 6.67 -2.83
CA PHE A 92 8.46 7.23 -1.72
C PHE A 92 9.79 6.50 -1.55
N SER A 93 10.72 7.11 -0.82
CA SER A 93 12.02 6.54 -0.47
C SER A 93 12.07 6.25 1.03
N TYR A 94 12.61 5.09 1.40
CA TYR A 94 12.83 4.66 2.78
C TYR A 94 14.03 3.73 2.86
N GLY A 95 14.91 3.92 3.85
CA GLY A 95 16.08 3.05 4.06
C GLY A 95 17.00 2.93 2.83
N GLY A 96 17.16 4.01 2.04
CA GLY A 96 17.94 4.02 0.80
C GLY A 96 17.30 3.28 -0.39
N ARG A 97 16.05 2.81 -0.26
CA ARG A 97 15.29 2.13 -1.33
C ARG A 97 14.10 2.96 -1.78
N ASN A 98 13.74 2.82 -3.04
CA ASN A 98 12.55 3.45 -3.61
C ASN A 98 11.40 2.45 -3.69
N TYR A 99 10.26 2.84 -3.13
CA TYR A 99 9.02 2.07 -3.14
C TYR A 99 8.03 2.72 -4.09
N VAL A 100 7.35 1.89 -4.87
CA VAL A 100 6.38 2.33 -5.87
C VAL A 100 5.18 1.38 -5.85
N PHE A 101 4.02 1.92 -5.50
CA PHE A 101 2.76 1.19 -5.43
C PHE A 101 1.70 1.82 -6.32
N LEU A 102 0.92 0.98 -6.98
CA LEU A 102 -0.25 1.38 -7.76
C LEU A 102 -1.50 1.03 -6.94
N VAL A 103 -2.30 2.04 -6.60
CA VAL A 103 -3.56 1.85 -5.85
C VAL A 103 -4.76 2.28 -6.73
N PRO A 104 -5.87 1.53 -6.74
CA PRO A 104 -7.10 1.95 -7.39
C PRO A 104 -7.64 3.28 -6.83
N TYR A 105 -8.34 4.05 -7.67
CA TYR A 105 -8.92 5.35 -7.31
C TYR A 105 -9.84 5.33 -6.07
N GLY A 106 -10.45 4.18 -5.77
CA GLY A 106 -11.37 4.02 -4.64
C GLY A 106 -10.75 4.28 -3.26
N HIS A 107 -9.42 4.18 -3.10
CA HIS A 107 -8.74 4.35 -1.81
C HIS A 107 -8.40 5.81 -1.49
N LYS A 108 -9.44 6.67 -1.39
CA LYS A 108 -9.28 8.13 -1.22
C LYS A 108 -8.52 8.50 0.05
N SER A 109 -8.77 7.84 1.18
CA SER A 109 -8.12 8.14 2.46
C SER A 109 -6.61 7.88 2.41
N MET A 110 -6.18 6.75 1.85
CA MET A 110 -4.76 6.45 1.64
C MET A 110 -4.08 7.46 0.71
N VAL A 111 -4.76 7.85 -0.37
CA VAL A 111 -4.24 8.85 -1.31
C VAL A 111 -4.13 10.22 -0.64
N ALA A 112 -5.10 10.60 0.19
CA ALA A 112 -5.07 11.84 0.97
C ALA A 112 -3.93 11.83 2.00
N TYR A 113 -3.73 10.72 2.71
CA TYR A 113 -2.60 10.52 3.61
C TYR A 113 -1.27 10.80 2.89
N PHE A 114 -0.99 10.11 1.79
CA PHE A 114 0.26 10.31 1.03
C PHE A 114 0.40 11.73 0.46
N LYS A 115 -0.71 12.38 0.06
CA LYS A 115 -0.67 13.79 -0.38
C LYS A 115 -0.28 14.73 0.75
N GLY A 116 -0.73 14.47 1.98
CA GLY A 116 -0.32 15.23 3.17
C GLY A 116 1.15 15.04 3.54
N LEU A 117 1.82 14.04 2.99
CA LEU A 117 3.26 13.81 3.14
C LEU A 117 4.12 14.47 2.06
N VAL A 118 3.51 15.00 1.00
CA VAL A 118 4.24 15.69 -0.06
C VAL A 118 4.69 17.04 0.50
N GLN A 119 5.98 17.14 0.80
CA GLN A 119 6.66 18.39 1.15
C GLN A 119 7.02 19.19 -0.11
#